data_AF-A0A961TIH0-F1
#
_entry.id   AF-A0A961TIH0-F1
#
_cell.length_a   1.000
_cell.length_b   1.000
_cell.length_c   1.000
_cell.angle_alpha   90.00
_cell.angle_beta   90.00
_cell.angle_gamma   90.00
#
_symmetry.space_group_name_H-M   'P 1'
#
loop_
_entity.id
_entity.type
_entity.pdbx_description
1 polymer ?
#
loop_
_entity_poly.entity_id
_entity_poly.type
_entity_poly.pdbx_seq_one_letter_code
_entity_poly.pdbx_strand_id
1 'polypeptide(L)' 'MNPVEIVEGSSPVVLGFPHTGTHVPPEMFERLTSLGQTLSDTDWHVDRLYSGLLPGATAVRATFHRYVIDANR' A
#
# COMPACT_ATOMS: atom_id res chain seq x y z
N MET A 1 -5.22 -2.42 12.70
CA MET A 1 -4.67 -3.50 11.84
C MET A 1 -3.15 -3.39 11.84
N ASN A 2 -2.43 -4.28 11.17
CA ASN A 2 -0.99 -4.09 10.97
C ASN A 2 -0.79 -3.04 9.87
N PRO A 3 -0.10 -1.90 10.12
CA PRO A 3 0.01 -0.81 9.15
C PRO A 3 0.87 -1.17 7.94
N VAL A 4 1.75 -2.16 8.08
CA VAL A 4 2.58 -2.73 7.02
C VAL A 4 2.50 -4.25 6.99
N GLU A 5 2.67 -4.80 5.80
CA GLU A 5 2.95 -6.21 5.52
C GLU A 5 4.39 -6.31 4.99
N ILE A 6 5.11 -7.36 5.38
CA ILE A 6 6.50 -7.59 4.99
C ILE A 6 6.64 -9.02 4.46
N VAL A 7 7.29 -9.18 3.31
CA VAL A 7 7.81 -10.46 2.83
C VAL A 7 9.33 -10.36 2.85
N GLU A 8 9.97 -11.06 3.78
CA GLU A 8 11.42 -11.02 3.97
C GLU A 8 12.16 -11.79 2.86
N GLY A 9 13.32 -11.27 2.46
CA GLY A 9 14.19 -11.84 1.44
C GLY A 9 15.68 -11.64 1.75
N SER A 10 16.54 -12.34 1.01
CA SER A 10 18.00 -12.38 1.21
C SER A 10 18.81 -11.49 0.26
N SER A 11 18.15 -10.80 -0.67
CA SER A 11 18.77 -9.85 -1.61
C SER A 11 19.00 -8.49 -0.94
N PRO A 12 20.04 -7.73 -1.32
CA PRO A 12 20.21 -6.33 -0.89
C PRO A 12 19.15 -5.36 -1.45
N VAL A 13 18.21 -5.83 -2.28
CA VAL A 13 17.13 -5.01 -2.85
C VAL A 13 15.85 -5.11 -2.00
N VAL A 14 15.30 -3.94 -1.66
CA VAL A 14 13.99 -3.79 -1.02
C VAL A 14 13.01 -3.15 -2.00
N LEU A 15 11.81 -3.71 -2.12
CA LEU A 15 10.69 -3.17 -2.90
C LEU A 15 9.67 -2.53 -1.96
N GLY A 16 9.46 -1.23 -2.09
CA GLY A 16 8.49 -0.47 -1.30
C GLY A 16 7.18 -0.26 -2.05
N PHE A 17 6.05 -0.61 -1.42
CA PHE A 17 4.70 -0.43 -1.94
C PHE A 17 3.89 0.48 -0.99
N PRO A 18 4.18 1.80 -0.96
CA PRO A 18 3.59 2.74 0.01
C PRO A 18 2.11 3.07 -0.23
N HIS A 19 1.56 2.73 -1.41
CA HIS A 19 0.27 3.24 -1.88
C HIS A 19 -0.71 2.14 -2.36
N THR A 20 -0.38 0.86 -2.16
CA THR A 20 -1.23 -0.28 -2.58
C THR A 20 -2.20 -0.74 -1.47
N GLY A 21 -2.23 -0.02 -0.34
CA GLY A 21 -3.17 -0.22 0.75
C GLY A 21 -4.49 0.52 0.54
N THR A 22 -5.59 -0.05 1.04
CA THR A 22 -6.95 0.48 0.87
C THR A 22 -7.66 0.77 2.18
N HIS A 23 -7.07 0.44 3.34
CA HIS A 23 -7.73 0.70 4.63
C HIS A 23 -7.79 2.19 4.94
N VAL A 24 -9.00 2.68 5.16
CA VAL A 24 -9.32 3.99 5.74
C VAL A 24 -10.19 3.73 6.98
N PRO A 25 -9.95 4.39 8.13
CA PRO A 25 -10.84 4.28 9.28
C PRO A 25 -12.28 4.70 8.91
N PRO A 26 -13.34 3.99 9.38
CA PRO A 26 -14.72 4.27 8.97
C PRO A 26 -15.13 5.74 9.15
N GLU A 27 -14.76 6.34 10.28
CA GLU A 27 -15.02 7.73 10.64
C GLU A 27 -14.27 8.75 9.77
N MET A 28 -13.24 8.32 9.03
CA MET A 28 -12.61 9.11 7.97
C MET A 28 -13.30 8.86 6.62
N PHE A 29 -13.64 7.61 6.30
CA PHE A 29 -14.25 7.22 5.03
C PHE A 29 -15.66 7.82 4.84
N GLU A 30 -16.46 7.89 5.90
CA GLU A 30 -17.77 8.55 5.94
C GLU A 30 -17.67 10.07 5.68
N ARG A 31 -16.50 10.68 5.89
CA ARG A 31 -16.23 12.11 5.67
C ARG A 31 -15.60 12.42 4.32
N LEU A 32 -15.28 11.40 3.51
CA LEU A 32 -14.81 11.57 2.13
C LEU A 32 -15.96 12.00 1.22
N THR A 33 -15.65 12.71 0.13
CA THR A 33 -16.60 12.91 -0.95
C THR A 33 -16.91 11.59 -1.66
N SER A 34 -18.01 11.50 -2.40
CA SER A 34 -18.34 10.30 -3.19
C SER A 34 -17.24 9.91 -4.19
N LEU A 35 -16.40 10.86 -4.62
CA LEU A 35 -15.19 10.57 -5.39
C LEU A 35 -14.08 9.99 -4.50
N GLY A 36 -13.80 10.58 -3.34
CA GLY A 36 -12.81 10.06 -2.39
C GLY A 36 -13.13 8.64 -1.90
N GLN A 37 -14.42 8.32 -1.75
CA GLN A 37 -14.88 6.96 -1.41
C GLN A 37 -14.57 5.90 -2.49
N THR A 38 -14.21 6.29 -3.72
CA THR A 38 -13.72 5.34 -4.74
C THR A 38 -12.28 4.88 -4.51
N LEU A 39 -11.52 5.57 -3.65
CA LEU A 39 -10.09 5.35 -3.43
C LEU A 39 -9.29 5.33 -4.75
N SER A 40 -9.63 6.24 -5.68
CA SER A 40 -9.04 6.35 -7.03
C SER A 40 -7.52 6.36 -7.02
N ASP A 41 -6.92 6.99 -6.00
CA ASP A 41 -5.48 7.23 -5.91
C ASP A 41 -4.75 6.08 -5.20
N THR A 42 -5.32 4.87 -5.22
CA THR A 42 -4.62 3.63 -4.83
C THR A 42 -3.78 3.12 -5.98
N ASP A 43 -2.57 2.66 -5.70
CA ASP A 43 -1.68 1.99 -6.66
C ASP A 43 -2.12 0.53 -6.89
N TRP A 44 -3.40 0.32 -7.21
CA TRP A 44 -4.21 -0.90 -7.04
C TRP A 44 -3.57 -2.27 -7.34
N HIS A 45 -2.63 -2.35 -8.28
CA HIS A 45 -2.01 -3.60 -8.74
C HIS A 45 -0.46 -3.52 -8.82
N VAL A 46 0.19 -2.49 -8.25
CA VAL A 46 1.66 -2.34 -8.36
C VAL A 46 2.40 -3.42 -7.55
N ASP A 47 1.84 -3.85 -6.42
CA ASP A 47 2.29 -5.04 -5.67
C ASP A 47 2.26 -6.31 -6.54
N ARG A 48 1.16 -6.51 -7.28
CA ARG A 48 0.96 -7.67 -8.17
C ARG A 48 1.86 -7.63 -9.40
N LEU A 49 2.09 -6.44 -9.96
CA LEU A 49 2.94 -6.22 -11.13
C LEU A 49 4.41 -6.60 -10.86
N TYR A 50 4.89 -6.37 -9.62
CA TYR A 50 6.25 -6.72 -9.20
C TYR A 50 6.35 -8.09 -8.50
N SER A 51 5.22 -8.77 -8.27
CA SER A 51 5.15 -10.07 -7.58
C SER A 51 5.98 -11.13 -8.30
N GLY A 52 7.06 -11.61 -7.65
CA GLY A 52 7.96 -12.62 -8.21
C GLY A 52 8.96 -12.11 -9.26
N LEU A 53 8.92 -10.82 -9.63
CA LEU A 53 9.79 -10.22 -10.65
C LEU A 53 11.28 -10.25 -10.25
N LEU A 54 11.57 -10.16 -8.95
CA LEU A 54 12.93 -10.18 -8.40
C LEU A 54 13.04 -11.19 -7.24
N PRO A 55 13.42 -12.45 -7.50
CA PRO A 55 13.56 -13.47 -6.48
C PRO A 55 14.49 -13.05 -5.33
N GLY A 56 14.06 -13.28 -4.10
CA GLY A 56 14.81 -12.96 -2.89
C GLY A 56 14.83 -11.48 -2.49
N ALA A 57 14.17 -10.57 -3.22
CA ALA A 57 13.95 -9.20 -2.75
C ALA A 57 13.05 -9.18 -1.51
N THR A 58 13.34 -8.30 -0.55
CA THR A 58 12.40 -8.01 0.55
C THR A 58 11.31 -7.08 0.03
N ALA A 59 10.04 -7.36 0.28
CA ALA A 59 8.92 -6.48 -0.05
C ALA A 59 8.31 -5.88 1.23
N VAL A 60 8.03 -4.58 1.22
CA VAL A 60 7.35 -3.86 2.31
C VAL A 60 6.16 -3.10 1.73
N ARG A 61 4.95 -3.42 2.20
CA ARG A 61 3.68 -2.88 1.70
C ARG A 61 2.93 -2.14 2.80
N ALA A 62 2.42 -0.93 2.50
CA ALA A 62 1.45 -0.26 3.35
C ALA A 62 0.05 -0.87 3.18
N THR A 63 -0.68 -1.08 4.28
CA THR A 63 -2.05 -1.64 4.25
C THR A 63 -3.14 -0.57 4.27
N PHE A 64 -2.80 0.64 4.71
CA PHE A 64 -3.65 1.83 4.71
C PHE A 64 -3.60 2.58 3.38
N HIS A 65 -4.65 3.35 3.10
CA HIS A 65 -4.72 4.22 1.94
C HIS A 65 -4.03 5.56 2.19
N ARG A 66 -3.49 6.18 1.12
CA ARG A 66 -2.79 7.47 1.18
C ARG A 66 -3.63 8.65 1.72
N TYR A 67 -4.95 8.52 1.78
CA TYR A 67 -5.82 9.53 2.42
C TYR A 67 -5.78 9.50 3.97
N VAL A 68 -5.20 8.45 4.57
CA VAL A 68 -4.89 8.42 6.02
C VAL A 68 -3.57 9.15 6.29
N ILE A 69 -2.53 8.75 5.57
CA ILE A 69 -1.22 9.40 5.47
C ILE A 69 -0.54 8.87 4.19
N ASP A 70 0.13 9.72 3.42
CA ASP A 70 0.91 9.27 2.27
C ASP A 70 2.30 8.82 2.74
N ALA A 71 2.59 7.52 2.68
CA ALA A 71 3.84 6.93 3.17
C ALA A 71 5.08 7.19 2.27
N ASN A 72 4.99 8.13 1.34
CA ASN A 72 6.05 8.56 0.44
C ASN A 72 6.19 10.10 0.44
N ARG A 73 5.93 10.73 1.59
CA ARG A 73 5.99 12.19 1.85
C ARG A 73 6.54 12.47 3.23
#